data_AF-A0A844X1U8-F1
#
_entry.id   AF-A0A844X1U8-F1
#
_cell.length_a   1.000
_cell.length_b   1.000
_cell.length_c   1.000
_cell.angle_alpha   90.00
_cell.angle_beta   90.00
_cell.angle_gamma   90.00
#
_symmetry.space_group_name_H-M   'P 1'
#
loop_
_entity.id
_entity.type
_entity.pdbx_description
1 polymer ?
#
loop_
_entity_poly.entity_id
_entity_poly.type
_entity_poly.pdbx_seq_one_letter_code
_entity_poly.pdbx_strand_id
1 'polypeptide(L)'
;MGGLDLSYTNITSLPEKFSINGNLALSGTKLTNLPEGLSVSGSLELEYTEIQTLPRNLTIGGNLDLFHTQINKLSENLSVGGYLSLQNQKISTLPENLSVNGTLYIDATEIKRLPESLQVNHVLILDIEKIENIVYYKNLEGFASTIFACWINNEFTIVAARFLGALKTFEEHVDKNESYENAINYKIAARECVKKLAKKLNKPFLSNSL
;
A
#
# COMPACT_ATOMS: atom_id res chain seq x y z
N MET A 1 25.93 1.13 -10.55
CA MET A 1 24.55 0.61 -10.58
C MET A 1 23.89 1.25 -11.79
N GLY A 2 23.39 0.44 -12.73
CA GLY A 2 22.98 0.90 -14.06
C GLY A 2 21.46 1.04 -14.14
N GLY A 3 20.98 2.27 -14.06
CA GLY A 3 19.61 2.59 -14.45
C GLY A 3 19.53 2.86 -15.96
N LEU A 4 18.31 2.78 -16.50
CA LEU A 4 18.00 3.18 -17.88
C LEU A 4 16.89 4.21 -17.83
N ASP A 5 17.18 5.38 -18.39
CA ASP A 5 16.21 6.45 -18.55
C ASP A 5 15.83 6.56 -20.03
N LEU A 6 14.57 6.25 -20.33
CA LEU A 6 13.95 6.42 -21.64
C LEU A 6 12.78 7.42 -21.57
N SER A 7 12.70 8.21 -20.50
CA SER A 7 11.63 9.16 -20.28
C SER A 7 11.53 10.15 -21.44
N TYR A 8 10.30 10.43 -21.87
CA TYR A 8 9.98 11.35 -22.96
C TYR A 8 10.61 11.00 -24.32
N THR A 9 11.05 9.75 -24.50
CA THR A 9 11.48 9.26 -25.81
C THR A 9 10.28 8.78 -26.65
N ASN A 10 10.49 8.62 -27.95
CA ASN A 10 9.48 8.07 -28.87
C ASN A 10 9.43 6.54 -28.89
N ILE A 11 9.96 5.85 -27.87
CA ILE A 11 9.93 4.39 -27.82
C ILE A 11 8.49 3.90 -27.73
N THR A 12 8.19 2.86 -28.52
CA THR A 12 6.85 2.24 -28.60
C THR A 12 6.86 0.78 -28.17
N SER A 13 8.03 0.18 -27.95
CA SER A 13 8.17 -1.20 -27.45
C SER A 13 9.52 -1.40 -26.76
N LEU A 14 9.55 -2.32 -25.80
CA LEU A 14 10.78 -2.87 -25.23
C LEU A 14 11.01 -4.29 -25.80
N PRO A 15 12.25 -4.79 -25.81
CA PRO A 15 12.52 -6.18 -26.20
C PRO A 15 11.73 -7.18 -25.36
N GLU A 16 11.30 -8.31 -25.94
CA GLU A 16 10.51 -9.34 -25.23
C GLU A 16 11.23 -9.89 -23.98
N LYS A 17 12.56 -10.01 -24.05
CA LYS A 17 13.42 -10.46 -22.95
C LYS A 17 14.21 -9.30 -22.37
N PHE A 18 13.50 -8.33 -21.79
CA PHE A 18 14.11 -7.16 -21.18
C PHE A 18 14.12 -7.28 -19.65
N SER A 19 15.31 -7.15 -19.05
CA SER A 19 15.51 -7.10 -17.61
C SER A 19 16.60 -6.10 -17.28
N ILE A 20 16.47 -5.38 -16.17
CA ILE A 20 17.45 -4.38 -15.77
C ILE A 20 17.80 -4.48 -14.28
N ASN A 21 19.11 -4.40 -14.01
CA ASN A 21 19.64 -4.37 -12.64
C ASN A 21 19.87 -2.91 -12.17
N GLY A 22 18.76 -2.17 -12.05
CA GLY A 22 18.71 -0.78 -11.63
C GLY A 22 17.32 -0.18 -11.87
N ASN A 23 17.23 1.14 -11.83
CA ASN A 23 15.98 1.86 -12.09
C ASN A 23 15.65 1.86 -13.59
N LEU A 24 14.36 1.87 -13.92
CA LEU A 24 13.85 2.00 -15.28
C LEU A 24 12.85 3.15 -15.33
N ALA A 25 13.21 4.23 -16.01
CA ALA A 25 12.32 5.37 -16.21
C ALA A 25 11.74 5.34 -17.63
N LEU A 26 10.41 5.23 -17.73
CA LEU A 26 9.64 5.14 -18.97
C LEU A 26 8.60 6.26 -19.07
N SER A 27 8.69 7.27 -18.21
CA SER A 27 7.66 8.30 -18.06
C SER A 27 7.49 9.08 -19.35
N GLY A 28 6.25 9.34 -19.76
CA GLY A 28 5.93 10.08 -20.98
C GLY A 28 6.34 9.41 -22.30
N THR A 29 6.65 8.11 -22.28
CA THR A 29 6.86 7.32 -23.52
C THR A 29 5.52 6.95 -24.18
N LYS A 30 5.59 6.47 -25.43
CA LYS A 30 4.41 5.98 -26.19
C LYS A 30 4.17 4.48 -25.98
N LEU A 31 4.67 3.92 -24.88
CA LEU A 31 4.45 2.53 -24.54
C LEU A 31 2.98 2.31 -24.16
N THR A 32 2.40 1.24 -24.71
CA THR A 32 1.06 0.77 -24.37
C THR A 32 1.10 -0.53 -23.55
N ASN A 33 2.24 -1.24 -23.56
CA ASN A 33 2.44 -2.50 -22.87
C ASN A 33 3.90 -2.65 -22.43
N LEU A 34 4.12 -3.46 -21.38
CA LEU A 34 5.43 -3.92 -20.94
C LEU A 34 5.62 -5.40 -21.32
N PRO A 35 6.86 -5.88 -21.54
CA PRO A 35 7.09 -7.28 -21.85
C PRO A 35 6.73 -8.18 -20.64
N GLU A 36 6.12 -9.34 -20.88
CA GLU A 36 5.65 -10.26 -19.81
C GLU A 36 6.78 -10.73 -18.86
N GLY A 37 8.02 -10.79 -19.37
CA GLY A 37 9.20 -11.18 -18.60
C GLY A 37 9.94 -10.02 -17.92
N LEU A 38 9.36 -8.82 -17.87
CA LEU A 38 10.02 -7.65 -17.29
C LEU A 38 10.36 -7.86 -15.82
N SER A 39 11.63 -7.65 -15.48
CA SER A 39 12.12 -7.58 -14.11
C SER A 39 12.99 -6.34 -13.90
N VAL A 40 12.70 -5.59 -12.84
CA VAL A 40 13.37 -4.34 -12.48
C VAL A 40 13.85 -4.46 -11.03
N SER A 41 15.17 -4.49 -10.79
CA SER A 41 15.68 -4.58 -9.41
C SER A 41 15.61 -3.24 -8.64
N GLY A 42 15.52 -2.13 -9.37
CA GLY A 42 15.29 -0.80 -8.81
C GLY A 42 13.84 -0.35 -8.94
N SER A 43 13.64 0.97 -9.06
CA SER A 43 12.32 1.58 -9.26
C SER A 43 11.88 1.52 -10.72
N LEU A 44 10.57 1.47 -10.94
CA LEU A 44 9.92 1.55 -12.25
C LEU A 44 8.99 2.77 -12.28
N GLU A 45 9.29 3.71 -13.16
CA GLU A 45 8.55 4.96 -13.35
C GLU A 45 7.77 4.87 -14.68
N LEU A 46 6.43 4.85 -14.59
CA LEU A 46 5.52 4.70 -15.74
C LEU A 46 4.62 5.91 -15.95
N GLU A 47 4.91 7.04 -15.31
CA GLU A 47 4.00 8.17 -15.29
C GLU A 47 3.72 8.68 -16.71
N TYR A 48 2.49 9.11 -16.97
CA TYR A 48 2.10 9.65 -18.29
C TYR A 48 2.32 8.70 -19.48
N THR A 49 2.33 7.39 -19.25
CA THR A 49 2.30 6.37 -20.32
C THR A 49 0.86 5.96 -20.68
N GLU A 50 0.68 5.32 -21.84
CA GLU A 50 -0.61 4.75 -22.26
C GLU A 50 -0.80 3.30 -21.81
N ILE A 51 0.01 2.84 -20.83
CA ILE A 51 -0.07 1.49 -20.30
C ILE A 51 -1.39 1.28 -19.57
N GLN A 52 -2.08 0.19 -19.90
CA GLN A 52 -3.36 -0.20 -19.31
C GLN A 52 -3.27 -1.41 -18.38
N THR A 53 -2.25 -2.24 -18.56
CA THR A 53 -2.04 -3.47 -17.76
C THR A 53 -0.57 -3.67 -17.44
N LEU A 54 -0.30 -4.27 -16.28
CA LEU A 54 1.04 -4.70 -15.88
C LEU A 54 1.22 -6.20 -16.21
N PRO A 55 2.44 -6.65 -16.52
CA PRO A 55 2.78 -8.07 -16.65
C PRO A 55 2.34 -8.88 -15.43
N ARG A 56 1.92 -10.14 -15.64
CA ARG A 56 1.35 -10.96 -14.55
C ARG A 56 2.32 -11.20 -13.38
N ASN A 57 3.60 -11.31 -13.68
CA ASN A 57 4.67 -11.63 -12.71
C ASN A 57 5.67 -10.49 -12.55
N LEU A 58 5.22 -9.24 -12.76
CA LEU A 58 6.07 -8.06 -12.61
C LEU A 58 6.63 -7.98 -11.19
N THR A 59 7.96 -8.02 -11.08
CA THR A 59 8.68 -7.86 -9.81
C THR A 59 9.50 -6.58 -9.87
N ILE A 60 9.32 -5.73 -8.86
CA ILE A 60 9.99 -4.43 -8.74
C ILE A 60 10.69 -4.37 -7.39
N GLY A 61 12.01 -4.24 -7.39
CA GLY A 61 12.78 -4.17 -6.14
C GLY A 61 12.72 -2.81 -5.44
N GLY A 62 12.43 -1.74 -6.19
CA GLY A 62 12.24 -0.39 -5.69
C GLY A 62 10.78 0.06 -5.71
N ASN A 63 10.56 1.33 -6.06
CA ASN A 63 9.23 1.94 -6.09
C ASN A 63 8.52 1.67 -7.42
N LEU A 64 7.19 1.66 -7.39
CA LEU A 64 6.35 1.65 -8.59
C LEU A 64 5.44 2.88 -8.57
N ASP A 65 5.64 3.77 -9.56
CA ASP A 65 4.80 4.93 -9.76
C ASP A 65 3.93 4.76 -11.02
N LEU A 66 2.62 4.84 -10.82
CA LEU A 66 1.58 4.65 -11.85
C LEU A 66 0.79 5.95 -12.10
N PHE A 67 1.26 7.09 -11.62
CA PHE A 67 0.55 8.36 -11.73
C PHE A 67 0.23 8.71 -13.20
N HIS A 68 -1.01 9.11 -13.47
CA HIS A 68 -1.51 9.38 -14.84
C HIS A 68 -1.33 8.23 -15.86
N THR A 69 -1.30 6.97 -15.42
CA THR A 69 -1.48 5.81 -16.32
C THR A 69 -2.98 5.50 -16.52
N GLN A 70 -3.29 4.53 -17.39
CA GLN A 70 -4.65 4.03 -17.64
C GLN A 70 -4.91 2.69 -16.95
N ILE A 71 -4.12 2.35 -15.92
CA ILE A 71 -4.22 1.07 -15.23
C ILE A 71 -5.50 1.04 -14.40
N ASN A 72 -6.35 0.05 -14.67
CA ASN A 72 -7.61 -0.17 -13.94
C ASN A 72 -7.62 -1.47 -13.13
N LYS A 73 -6.59 -2.32 -13.29
CA LYS A 73 -6.42 -3.57 -12.54
C LYS A 73 -4.93 -3.88 -12.35
N LEU A 74 -4.56 -4.30 -11.14
CA LEU A 74 -3.22 -4.79 -10.82
C LEU A 74 -3.08 -6.29 -11.12
N SER A 75 -1.85 -6.73 -11.37
CA SER A 75 -1.48 -8.14 -11.49
C SER A 75 -1.70 -8.89 -10.17
N GLU A 76 -2.16 -10.14 -10.23
CA GLU A 76 -2.54 -10.94 -9.04
C GLU A 76 -1.41 -11.15 -8.03
N ASN A 77 -0.15 -11.18 -8.50
CA ASN A 77 1.05 -11.43 -7.68
C ASN A 77 2.03 -10.25 -7.72
N LEU A 78 1.50 -9.01 -7.84
CA LEU A 78 2.35 -7.82 -7.85
C LEU A 78 3.13 -7.70 -6.52
N SER A 79 4.45 -7.61 -6.63
CA SER A 79 5.35 -7.37 -5.51
C SER A 79 6.21 -6.13 -5.77
N VAL A 80 6.19 -5.20 -4.81
CA VAL A 80 6.90 -3.92 -4.86
C VAL A 80 7.78 -3.79 -3.61
N GLY A 81 9.10 -3.70 -3.80
CA GLY A 81 10.06 -3.62 -2.70
C GLY A 81 10.10 -2.25 -1.98
N GLY A 82 9.63 -1.21 -2.66
CA GLY A 82 9.48 0.15 -2.14
C GLY A 82 8.02 0.58 -2.01
N TYR A 83 7.70 1.83 -2.36
CA TYR A 83 6.32 2.32 -2.34
C TYR A 83 5.54 1.95 -3.62
N LEU A 84 4.22 1.86 -3.48
CA LEU A 84 3.27 1.75 -4.59
C LEU A 84 2.23 2.86 -4.47
N SER A 85 2.10 3.71 -5.51
CA SER A 85 1.02 4.70 -5.59
C SER A 85 -0.03 4.30 -6.63
N LEU A 86 -1.28 4.19 -6.18
CA LEU A 86 -2.46 3.97 -7.02
C LEU A 86 -3.34 5.21 -7.14
N GLN A 87 -2.89 6.34 -6.61
CA GLN A 87 -3.69 7.57 -6.55
C GLN A 87 -4.17 8.00 -7.94
N ASN A 88 -5.42 8.47 -8.02
CA ASN A 88 -6.07 8.93 -9.26
C ASN A 88 -6.18 7.87 -10.37
N GLN A 89 -6.04 6.59 -10.03
CA GLN A 89 -6.34 5.47 -10.93
C GLN A 89 -7.78 4.99 -10.73
N LYS A 90 -8.41 4.47 -11.79
CA LYS A 90 -9.76 3.86 -11.74
C LYS A 90 -9.70 2.42 -11.23
N ILE A 91 -8.92 2.19 -10.18
CA ILE A 91 -8.79 0.89 -9.53
C ILE A 91 -9.84 0.81 -8.42
N SER A 92 -10.62 -0.26 -8.45
CA SER A 92 -11.71 -0.53 -7.49
C SER A 92 -11.43 -1.72 -6.57
N THR A 93 -10.40 -2.52 -6.88
CA THR A 93 -10.00 -3.71 -6.10
C THR A 93 -8.48 -3.85 -6.05
N LEU A 94 -7.98 -4.37 -4.93
CA LEU A 94 -6.60 -4.83 -4.79
C LEU A 94 -6.56 -6.36 -5.00
N PRO A 95 -5.47 -6.91 -5.56
CA PRO A 95 -5.29 -8.35 -5.65
C PRO A 95 -5.02 -8.94 -4.26
N GLU A 96 -5.47 -10.17 -4.01
CA GLU A 96 -5.37 -10.81 -2.69
C GLU A 96 -3.93 -10.89 -2.18
N ASN A 97 -2.96 -11.22 -3.04
CA ASN A 97 -1.56 -11.41 -2.66
C ASN A 97 -0.68 -10.18 -2.94
N LEU A 98 -1.25 -8.98 -2.95
CA LEU A 98 -0.48 -7.75 -3.11
C LEU A 98 0.53 -7.62 -1.96
N SER A 99 1.81 -7.47 -2.30
CA SER A 99 2.88 -7.26 -1.33
C SER A 99 3.65 -5.98 -1.63
N VAL A 100 3.65 -5.06 -0.67
CA VAL A 100 4.33 -3.76 -0.74
C VAL A 100 5.22 -3.61 0.49
N ASN A 101 6.53 -3.68 0.30
CA ASN A 101 7.46 -3.59 1.42
C ASN A 101 7.65 -2.14 1.93
N GLY A 102 7.23 -1.14 1.17
CA GLY A 102 7.18 0.26 1.58
C GLY A 102 5.77 0.78 1.86
N THR A 103 5.53 2.02 1.43
CA THR A 103 4.23 2.70 1.61
C THR A 103 3.26 2.33 0.49
N LEU A 104 2.00 2.04 0.83
CA LEU A 104 0.93 1.85 -0.13
C LEU A 104 -0.04 3.04 -0.09
N TYR A 105 -0.16 3.76 -1.21
CA TYR A 105 -1.12 4.85 -1.39
C TYR A 105 -2.30 4.37 -2.22
N ILE A 106 -3.48 4.30 -1.59
CA ILE A 106 -4.75 3.95 -2.23
C ILE A 106 -5.84 5.00 -2.00
N ASP A 107 -5.49 6.14 -1.42
CA ASP A 107 -6.36 7.31 -1.40
C ASP A 107 -6.63 7.81 -2.82
N ALA A 108 -7.76 8.52 -3.02
CA ALA A 108 -8.21 8.93 -4.35
C ALA A 108 -8.40 7.77 -5.36
N THR A 109 -8.80 6.59 -4.86
CA THR A 109 -9.24 5.44 -5.67
C THR A 109 -10.71 5.09 -5.41
N GLU A 110 -11.21 4.08 -6.12
CA GLU A 110 -12.54 3.49 -5.92
C GLU A 110 -12.49 2.25 -5.00
N ILE A 111 -11.34 1.95 -4.38
CA ILE A 111 -11.17 0.82 -3.48
C ILE A 111 -12.06 1.02 -2.25
N LYS A 112 -12.86 -0.01 -1.95
CA LYS A 112 -13.76 -0.03 -0.78
C LYS A 112 -13.36 -1.06 0.26
N ARG A 113 -12.51 -2.03 -0.08
CA ARG A 113 -12.15 -3.14 0.81
C ARG A 113 -10.68 -3.50 0.66
N LEU A 114 -10.04 -3.78 1.79
CA LEU A 114 -8.69 -4.35 1.85
C LEU A 114 -8.75 -5.88 1.78
N PRO A 115 -7.91 -6.55 0.97
CA PRO A 115 -7.78 -8.01 0.96
C PRO A 115 -7.21 -8.54 2.29
N GLU A 116 -7.58 -9.75 2.69
CA GLU A 116 -7.12 -10.33 3.97
C GLU A 116 -5.63 -10.68 3.95
N SER A 117 -5.10 -11.07 2.79
CA SER A 117 -3.69 -11.41 2.57
C SER A 117 -2.83 -10.24 2.11
N LEU A 118 -3.36 -9.01 2.09
CA LEU A 118 -2.59 -7.81 1.77
C LEU A 118 -1.39 -7.67 2.72
N GLN A 119 -0.20 -7.43 2.16
CA GLN A 119 1.02 -7.17 2.92
C GLN A 119 1.52 -5.76 2.66
N VAL A 120 1.64 -4.96 3.73
CA VAL A 120 2.23 -3.62 3.72
C VAL A 120 3.15 -3.49 4.92
N ASN A 121 4.43 -3.18 4.71
CA ASN A 121 5.42 -3.22 5.81
C ASN A 121 5.78 -1.84 6.39
N HIS A 122 5.30 -0.74 5.79
CA HIS A 122 5.61 0.61 6.29
C HIS A 122 4.37 1.44 6.61
N VAL A 123 3.70 2.01 5.61
CA VAL A 123 2.55 2.90 5.84
C VAL A 123 1.45 2.58 4.84
N LEU A 124 0.20 2.62 5.29
CA LEU A 124 -0.99 2.47 4.46
C LEU A 124 -1.78 3.78 4.45
N ILE A 125 -1.80 4.46 3.31
CA ILE A 125 -2.55 5.71 3.11
C ILE A 125 -3.81 5.40 2.30
N LEU A 126 -4.97 5.77 2.85
CA LEU A 126 -6.27 5.47 2.26
C LEU A 126 -7.33 6.51 2.64
N ASP A 127 -8.42 6.56 1.86
CA ASP A 127 -9.63 7.31 2.21
C ASP A 127 -10.43 6.53 3.28
N ILE A 128 -10.15 6.81 4.56
CA ILE A 128 -10.75 6.13 5.72
C ILE A 128 -12.28 6.06 5.72
N GLU A 129 -12.96 7.02 5.08
CA GLU A 129 -14.42 7.04 5.00
C GLU A 129 -14.99 6.13 3.92
N LYS A 130 -14.18 5.74 2.93
CA LYS A 130 -14.58 4.83 1.84
C LYS A 130 -14.37 3.36 2.16
N ILE A 131 -13.43 3.05 3.06
CA ILE A 131 -13.06 1.65 3.32
C ILE A 131 -14.05 1.00 4.28
N GLU A 132 -14.75 -0.02 3.78
CA GLU A 132 -15.85 -0.69 4.44
C GLU A 132 -15.39 -1.68 5.51
N ASN A 133 -14.20 -2.26 5.38
CA ASN A 133 -13.70 -3.31 6.29
C ASN A 133 -12.63 -2.82 7.27
N ILE A 134 -12.73 -1.56 7.69
CA ILE A 134 -11.96 -0.98 8.80
C ILE A 134 -12.87 -0.43 9.90
N VAL A 135 -12.26 -0.07 11.03
CA VAL A 135 -12.85 0.77 12.08
C VAL A 135 -11.82 1.82 12.46
N TYR A 136 -12.24 3.08 12.60
CA TYR A 136 -11.34 4.19 12.88
C TYR A 136 -11.85 5.07 14.03
N TYR A 137 -10.93 5.87 14.56
CA TYR A 137 -11.13 6.91 15.55
C TYR A 137 -10.42 8.20 15.07
N LYS A 138 -11.09 9.35 15.16
CA LYS A 138 -10.61 10.67 14.69
C LYS A 138 -10.49 11.67 15.83
N ASN A 139 -9.91 12.84 15.52
CA ASN A 139 -9.84 14.02 16.39
C ASN A 139 -9.10 13.75 17.70
N LEU A 140 -8.07 12.91 17.63
CA LEU A 140 -7.15 12.70 18.72
C LEU A 140 -6.09 13.81 18.70
N GLU A 141 -5.69 14.29 19.87
CA GLU A 141 -4.59 15.25 20.01
C GLU A 141 -3.23 14.55 19.87
N GLY A 142 -2.19 15.26 19.42
CA GLY A 142 -0.81 14.78 19.35
C GLY A 142 -0.41 14.16 17.99
N PHE A 143 0.50 13.18 18.04
CA PHE A 143 1.12 12.50 16.90
C PHE A 143 0.14 11.94 15.86
N ALA A 144 -0.96 11.31 16.29
CA ALA A 144 -1.91 10.68 15.40
C ALA A 144 -3.29 11.32 15.56
N SER A 145 -3.70 12.14 14.58
CA SER A 145 -5.05 12.70 14.54
C SER A 145 -6.12 11.66 14.18
N THR A 146 -5.71 10.53 13.61
CA THR A 146 -6.56 9.38 13.28
C THR A 146 -5.82 8.08 13.57
N ILE A 147 -6.53 7.13 14.17
CA ILE A 147 -6.12 5.74 14.34
C ILE A 147 -7.16 4.87 13.65
N PHE A 148 -6.75 3.85 12.91
CA PHE A 148 -7.68 2.83 12.44
C PHE A 148 -7.13 1.42 12.59
N ALA A 149 -8.04 0.47 12.73
CA ALA A 149 -7.75 -0.95 12.68
C ALA A 149 -8.24 -1.53 11.34
N CYS A 150 -7.45 -2.46 10.78
CA CYS A 150 -7.80 -3.29 9.63
C CYS A 150 -7.43 -4.76 9.89
N TRP A 151 -7.92 -5.66 9.05
CA TRP A 151 -7.51 -7.08 9.03
C TRP A 151 -6.74 -7.31 7.73
N ILE A 152 -5.42 -7.37 7.84
CA ILE A 152 -4.49 -7.61 6.73
C ILE A 152 -3.41 -8.57 7.21
N ASN A 153 -2.71 -9.25 6.30
CA ASN A 153 -1.73 -10.28 6.64
C ASN A 153 -2.26 -11.30 7.67
N ASN A 154 -3.57 -11.61 7.63
CA ASN A 154 -4.27 -12.46 8.59
C ASN A 154 -4.18 -12.03 10.06
N GLU A 155 -3.99 -10.74 10.34
CA GLU A 155 -3.90 -10.20 11.69
C GLU A 155 -4.61 -8.83 11.84
N PHE A 156 -4.99 -8.49 13.06
CA PHE A 156 -5.45 -7.15 13.38
C PHE A 156 -4.26 -6.17 13.37
N THR A 157 -4.29 -5.22 12.46
CA THR A 157 -3.25 -4.21 12.29
C THR A 157 -3.78 -2.84 12.64
N ILE A 158 -3.01 -2.08 13.43
CA ILE A 158 -3.23 -0.68 13.73
C ILE A 158 -2.44 0.17 12.75
N VAL A 159 -3.08 1.22 12.23
CA VAL A 159 -2.43 2.27 11.44
C VAL A 159 -2.68 3.61 12.11
N ALA A 160 -1.60 4.35 12.35
CA ALA A 160 -1.62 5.65 13.04
C ALA A 160 -0.40 6.49 12.61
N ALA A 161 -0.63 7.59 11.88
CA ALA A 161 0.44 8.40 11.27
C ALA A 161 1.45 7.54 10.48
N ARG A 162 2.68 7.34 11.00
CA ARG A 162 3.72 6.49 10.37
C ARG A 162 3.82 5.08 10.95
N PHE A 163 2.96 4.73 11.90
CA PHE A 163 2.91 3.40 12.49
C PHE A 163 1.99 2.48 11.68
N LEU A 164 2.47 1.27 11.43
CA LEU A 164 1.68 0.12 10.97
C LEU A 164 2.16 -1.12 11.72
N GLY A 165 1.25 -1.84 12.37
CA GLY A 165 1.61 -3.09 13.03
C GLY A 165 0.56 -3.59 14.01
N ALA A 166 0.85 -4.73 14.65
CA ALA A 166 -0.04 -5.34 15.63
C ALA A 166 -0.31 -4.43 16.84
N LEU A 167 -1.48 -4.62 17.47
CA LEU A 167 -1.92 -3.84 18.64
C LEU A 167 -0.85 -3.75 19.73
N LYS A 168 -0.24 -4.87 20.13
CA LYS A 168 0.79 -4.88 21.19
C LYS A 168 1.97 -3.97 20.84
N THR A 169 2.47 -4.06 19.60
CA THR A 169 3.58 -3.24 19.11
C THR A 169 3.21 -1.77 19.06
N PHE A 170 1.94 -1.46 18.75
CA PHE A 170 1.43 -0.09 18.79
C PHE A 170 1.44 0.48 20.21
N GLU A 171 0.96 -0.29 21.20
CA GLU A 171 0.94 0.12 22.60
C GLU A 171 2.36 0.39 23.13
N GLU A 172 3.30 -0.50 22.83
CA GLU A 172 4.72 -0.31 23.17
C GLU A 172 5.34 0.90 22.45
N HIS A 173 4.91 1.19 21.21
CA HIS A 173 5.38 2.34 20.46
C HIS A 173 4.94 3.65 21.10
N VAL A 174 3.65 3.80 21.43
CA VAL A 174 3.15 5.04 22.02
C VAL A 174 3.67 5.24 23.45
N ASP A 175 3.88 4.17 24.22
CA ASP A 175 4.49 4.28 25.56
C ASP A 175 5.93 4.81 25.53
N LYS A 176 6.65 4.61 24.42
CA LYS A 176 8.02 5.10 24.23
C LYS A 176 8.10 6.51 23.64
N ASN A 177 7.13 6.90 22.82
CA ASN A 177 7.25 8.07 21.94
C ASN A 177 6.28 9.20 22.28
N GLU A 178 5.28 8.96 23.14
CA GLU A 178 4.23 9.93 23.45
C GLU A 178 4.23 10.35 24.92
N SER A 179 3.53 11.45 25.22
CA SER A 179 3.22 11.79 26.60
C SER A 179 2.36 10.69 27.25
N TYR A 180 2.43 10.55 28.57
CA TYR A 180 1.63 9.56 29.31
C TYR A 180 0.13 9.67 28.99
N GLU A 181 -0.39 10.89 28.90
CA GLU A 181 -1.79 11.15 28.58
C GLU A 181 -2.14 10.76 27.14
N ASN A 182 -1.32 11.16 26.16
CA ASN A 182 -1.52 10.78 24.76
C ASN A 182 -1.46 9.26 24.58
N ALA A 183 -0.47 8.61 25.19
CA ALA A 183 -0.30 7.17 25.13
C ALA A 183 -1.55 6.44 25.65
N ILE A 184 -2.13 6.85 26.78
CA ILE A 184 -3.39 6.28 27.28
C ILE A 184 -4.52 6.44 26.25
N ASN A 185 -4.70 7.66 25.74
CA ASN A 185 -5.78 7.96 24.79
C ASN A 185 -5.65 7.13 23.49
N TYR A 186 -4.44 7.00 22.96
CA TYR A 186 -4.17 6.21 21.77
C TYR A 186 -4.41 4.72 21.99
N LYS A 187 -3.96 4.17 23.12
CA LYS A 187 -4.19 2.75 23.45
C LYS A 187 -5.68 2.45 23.57
N ILE A 188 -6.46 3.31 24.23
CA ILE A 188 -7.92 3.17 24.33
C ILE A 188 -8.55 3.18 22.93
N ALA A 189 -8.20 4.15 22.10
CA ALA A 189 -8.73 4.27 20.74
C ALA A 189 -8.40 3.04 19.87
N ALA A 190 -7.15 2.56 19.91
CA ALA A 190 -6.72 1.38 19.16
C ALA A 190 -7.42 0.10 19.61
N ARG A 191 -7.51 -0.14 20.93
CA ARG A 191 -8.23 -1.30 21.51
C ARG A 191 -9.70 -1.32 21.10
N GLU A 192 -10.37 -0.16 21.17
CA GLU A 192 -11.76 -0.03 20.74
C GLU A 192 -11.93 -0.25 19.23
N CYS A 193 -10.99 0.23 18.40
CA CYS A 193 -11.01 -0.06 16.96
C CYS A 193 -10.92 -1.57 16.69
N VAL A 194 -9.98 -2.27 17.32
CA VAL A 194 -9.79 -3.72 17.13
C VAL A 194 -11.01 -4.49 17.61
N LYS A 195 -11.53 -4.20 18.81
CA LYS A 195 -12.72 -4.86 19.36
C LYS A 195 -13.94 -4.71 18.45
N LYS A 196 -14.20 -3.49 17.95
CA LYS A 196 -15.30 -3.21 17.03
C LYS A 196 -15.08 -3.90 15.68
N LEU A 197 -13.84 -3.90 15.18
CA LEU A 197 -13.49 -4.55 13.92
C LEU A 197 -13.66 -6.07 14.00
N ALA A 198 -13.23 -6.68 15.10
CA ALA A 198 -13.40 -8.12 15.34
C ALA A 198 -14.86 -8.54 15.27
N LYS A 199 -15.74 -7.78 15.93
CA LYS A 199 -17.19 -7.99 15.85
C LYS A 199 -17.70 -7.77 14.42
N LYS A 200 -17.25 -6.72 13.74
CA LYS A 200 -17.65 -6.37 12.37
C LYS A 200 -17.27 -7.43 11.34
N LEU A 201 -16.11 -8.08 11.50
CA LEU A 201 -15.58 -9.08 10.58
C LEU A 201 -15.83 -10.53 11.04
N ASN A 202 -16.49 -10.73 12.19
CA ASN A 202 -16.66 -12.03 12.81
C ASN A 202 -15.34 -12.81 12.99
N LYS A 203 -14.28 -12.10 13.41
CA LYS A 203 -12.94 -12.66 13.64
C LYS A 203 -12.73 -12.90 15.14
N PRO A 204 -12.02 -13.97 15.53
CA PRO A 204 -11.75 -14.24 16.94
C PRO A 204 -10.86 -13.14 17.52
N PHE A 205 -11.30 -12.57 18.65
CA PHE A 205 -10.51 -11.61 19.41
C PHE A 205 -10.49 -12.05 20.88
N LEU A 206 -9.33 -12.47 21.36
CA LEU A 206 -9.15 -12.83 22.77
C LEU A 206 -9.00 -11.54 23.56
N SER A 207 -10.02 -11.17 24.34
CA SER A 207 -10.05 -9.97 25.18
C SER A 207 -9.02 -9.96 26.33
N ASN A 208 -8.27 -11.04 26.51
CA ASN A 208 -7.47 -11.29 27.71
C ASN A 208 -6.04 -10.70 27.65
N SER A 209 -5.77 -9.79 26.72
CA SER A 209 -4.48 -9.10 26.59
C SER A 209 -4.59 -7.58 26.85
N LEU A 210 -5.58 -7.16 27.65
CA LEU A 210 -5.75 -5.76 28.09
C LEU A 210 -4.87 -5.39 29.28
#